data_AF-A0A164HXN1-F1
#
_entry.id   AF-A0A164HXN1-F1
#
_cell.length_a   1.000
_cell.length_b   1.000
_cell.length_c   1.000
_cell.angle_alpha   90.00
_cell.angle_beta   90.00
_cell.angle_gamma   90.00
#
_symmetry.space_group_name_H-M   'P 1'
#
loop_
_entity.id
_entity.type
_entity.pdbx_description
1 polymer ?
#
loop_
_entity_poly.entity_id
_entity_poly.type
_entity_poly.pdbx_seq_one_letter_code
_entity_poly.pdbx_strand_id
1 'polypeptide(L)'
;LKAINDHIDNDPDLRGKRDLLTSIDGIADKTAALILAELGDPHRFTSSRAITAFAGLNPRLQESGKYRGQTRISKMGSSRLRAGLYMPAVCALQHNGAIKAMRERLRAKGKTGMQIICAAMRKLLNIAYGVLKSGQPYDVKLALAH
;
A
#
# COMPACT_ATOMS: atom_id res chain seq x y z
N LEU A 1 15.89 -12.99 7.25
CA LEU A 1 16.06 -11.93 6.24
C LEU A 1 17.01 -12.37 5.14
N LYS A 2 18.25 -12.76 5.45
CA LYS A 2 19.22 -13.27 4.46
C LYS A 2 18.63 -14.35 3.54
N ALA A 3 18.07 -15.43 4.11
CA ALA A 3 17.41 -16.49 3.33
C ALA A 3 16.21 -16.04 2.46
N ILE A 4 15.50 -14.96 2.82
CA ILE A 4 14.39 -14.41 2.01
C ILE A 4 14.97 -13.60 0.85
N ASN A 5 15.99 -12.79 1.12
CA ASN A 5 16.68 -12.02 0.10
C ASN A 5 17.38 -12.95 -0.89
N ASP A 6 18.09 -13.96 -0.40
CA ASP A 6 18.78 -14.96 -1.21
C ASP A 6 17.79 -15.72 -2.12
N HIS A 7 16.58 -16.02 -1.67
CA HIS A 7 15.55 -16.65 -2.51
C HIS A 7 15.00 -15.70 -3.58
N ILE A 8 14.83 -14.42 -3.25
CA ILE A 8 14.38 -13.38 -4.21
C ILE A 8 15.47 -13.09 -5.25
N ASP A 9 16.74 -13.07 -4.84
CA ASP A 9 17.87 -12.75 -5.73
C ASP A 9 18.20 -13.87 -6.73
N ASN A 10 17.88 -15.12 -6.40
CA ASN A 10 18.11 -16.28 -7.25
C ASN A 10 16.94 -16.56 -8.24
N ASP A 11 15.83 -15.84 -8.13
CA ASP A 11 14.71 -15.89 -9.08
C ASP A 11 14.66 -14.56 -9.86
N PRO A 12 15.01 -14.56 -11.17
CA PRO A 12 15.03 -13.35 -11.99
C PRO A 12 13.70 -12.58 -12.02
N ASP A 13 12.56 -13.28 -11.91
CA ASP A 13 11.23 -12.67 -11.87
C ASP A 13 10.99 -11.97 -10.53
N LEU A 14 11.36 -12.60 -9.41
CA LEU A 14 11.26 -11.98 -8.09
C LEU A 14 12.21 -10.80 -7.93
N ARG A 15 13.42 -10.88 -8.49
CA ARG A 15 14.38 -9.76 -8.48
C ARG A 15 13.83 -8.56 -9.24
N GLY A 16 13.31 -8.77 -10.44
CA GLY A 16 12.68 -7.70 -11.23
C GLY A 16 11.49 -7.06 -10.48
N LYS A 17 10.62 -7.88 -9.88
CA LYS A 17 9.50 -7.39 -9.07
C LYS A 17 9.94 -6.62 -7.82
N ARG A 18 11.02 -7.05 -7.16
CA ARG A 18 11.62 -6.28 -6.05
C ARG A 18 12.09 -4.92 -6.53
N ASP A 19 12.83 -4.87 -7.63
CA ASP A 19 13.40 -3.62 -8.15
C ASP A 19 12.28 -2.63 -8.57
N LEU A 20 11.18 -3.16 -9.12
CA LEU A 20 9.96 -2.37 -9.35
C LEU A 20 9.37 -1.80 -8.06
N LEU A 21 9.31 -2.59 -6.98
CA LEU A 21 8.75 -2.14 -5.70
C LEU A 21 9.65 -1.13 -4.99
N THR A 22 10.97 -1.32 -5.00
CA THR A 22 11.94 -0.42 -4.36
C THR A 22 12.12 0.89 -5.13
N SER A 23 11.65 0.97 -6.40
CA SER A 23 11.54 2.24 -7.11
C SER A 23 10.49 3.21 -6.51
N ILE A 24 9.62 2.72 -5.63
CA ILE A 24 8.60 3.56 -4.96
C ILE A 24 9.20 4.21 -3.71
N ASP A 25 9.19 5.54 -3.68
CA ASP A 25 9.59 6.30 -2.48
C ASP A 25 8.82 5.84 -1.23
N GLY A 26 9.55 5.31 -0.25
CA GLY A 26 9.01 4.79 1.01
C GLY A 26 8.89 3.26 1.09
N ILE A 27 9.23 2.52 0.03
CA ILE A 27 9.35 1.06 0.04
C ILE A 27 10.83 0.67 0.01
N ALA A 28 11.23 -0.20 0.94
CA ALA A 28 12.56 -0.81 0.99
C ALA A 28 12.46 -2.34 0.88
N ASP A 29 13.60 -3.03 0.74
CA ASP A 29 13.68 -4.48 0.48
C ASP A 29 12.80 -5.32 1.40
N LYS A 30 12.79 -5.03 2.71
CA LYS A 30 11.97 -5.76 3.68
C LYS A 30 10.47 -5.65 3.38
N THR A 31 10.03 -4.45 2.98
CA THR A 31 8.65 -4.19 2.61
C THR A 31 8.32 -4.79 1.26
N ALA A 32 9.23 -4.69 0.29
CA ALA A 32 9.08 -5.31 -1.02
C ALA A 32 8.90 -6.84 -0.88
N ALA A 33 9.78 -7.49 -0.11
CA ALA A 33 9.70 -8.93 0.18
C ALA A 33 8.37 -9.32 0.85
N LEU A 34 7.91 -8.52 1.83
CA LEU A 34 6.61 -8.76 2.46
C LEU A 34 5.45 -8.64 1.46
N ILE A 35 5.46 -7.60 0.62
CA ILE A 35 4.42 -7.37 -0.38
C ILE A 35 4.39 -8.54 -1.38
N LEU A 36 5.55 -8.98 -1.87
CA LEU A 36 5.65 -10.13 -2.78
C LEU A 36 5.16 -11.42 -2.12
N ALA A 37 5.54 -11.67 -0.87
CA ALA A 37 5.13 -12.86 -0.13
C ALA A 37 3.62 -12.90 0.15
N GLU A 38 3.00 -11.76 0.46
CA GLU A 38 1.58 -11.69 0.81
C GLU A 38 0.67 -11.60 -0.43
N LEU A 39 1.12 -10.94 -1.50
CA LEU A 39 0.31 -10.78 -2.72
C LEU A 39 0.46 -11.97 -3.68
N GLY A 40 1.65 -12.55 -3.78
CA GLY A 40 1.98 -13.53 -4.82
C GLY A 40 1.88 -12.90 -6.21
N ASP A 41 1.23 -13.59 -7.14
CA ASP A 41 0.97 -13.06 -8.48
C ASP A 41 -0.01 -11.86 -8.44
N PRO A 42 0.40 -10.64 -8.85
CA PRO A 42 -0.49 -9.49 -8.90
C PRO A 42 -1.67 -9.66 -9.88
N HIS A 43 -1.55 -10.50 -10.92
CA HIS A 43 -2.62 -10.68 -11.91
C HIS A 43 -3.84 -11.43 -11.37
N ARG A 44 -3.72 -12.12 -10.22
CA ARG A 44 -4.87 -12.76 -9.54
C ARG A 44 -5.92 -11.76 -9.07
N PHE A 45 -5.56 -10.49 -8.90
CA PHE A 45 -6.49 -9.46 -8.45
C PHE A 45 -7.13 -8.75 -9.64
N THR A 46 -8.46 -8.70 -9.65
CA THR A 46 -9.23 -8.06 -10.73
C THR A 46 -9.13 -6.53 -10.69
N SER A 47 -8.86 -5.93 -9.54
CA SER A 47 -8.79 -4.47 -9.39
C SER A 47 -8.02 -4.00 -8.15
N SER A 48 -7.69 -2.70 -8.11
CA SER A 48 -7.14 -2.01 -6.93
C SER A 48 -8.07 -2.07 -5.70
N ARG A 49 -9.39 -2.19 -5.92
CA ARG A 49 -10.36 -2.41 -4.85
C ARG A 49 -10.24 -3.80 -4.24
N ALA A 50 -10.01 -4.82 -5.07
CA ALA A 50 -9.85 -6.20 -4.61
C ALA A 50 -8.63 -6.34 -3.68
N ILE A 51 -7.49 -5.77 -4.06
CA ILE A 51 -6.27 -5.78 -3.23
C ILE A 51 -6.43 -4.93 -1.94
N THR A 52 -7.13 -3.81 -2.02
CA THR A 52 -7.46 -3.00 -0.82
C THR A 52 -8.32 -3.80 0.17
N ALA A 53 -9.29 -4.57 -0.34
CA ALA A 53 -10.13 -5.45 0.48
C ALA A 53 -9.32 -6.61 1.06
N PHE A 54 -8.42 -7.21 0.27
CA PHE A 54 -7.50 -8.25 0.72
C PHE A 54 -6.59 -7.78 1.86
N ALA A 55 -6.12 -6.54 1.86
CA ALA A 55 -5.37 -5.95 2.97
C ALA A 55 -6.26 -5.49 4.15
N GLY A 56 -7.60 -5.53 4.00
CA GLY A 56 -8.55 -5.04 4.99
C GLY A 56 -8.50 -3.52 5.20
N LEU A 57 -8.02 -2.77 4.20
CA LEU A 57 -7.85 -1.31 4.23
C LEU A 57 -9.06 -0.56 3.66
N ASN A 58 -10.09 -1.28 3.21
CA ASN A 58 -11.32 -0.66 2.72
C ASN A 58 -12.08 0.03 3.86
N PRO A 59 -12.60 1.26 3.64
CA PRO A 59 -13.46 1.90 4.62
C PRO A 59 -14.72 1.05 4.88
N ARG A 60 -15.11 0.97 6.14
CA ARG A 60 -16.33 0.36 6.63
C ARG A 60 -17.05 1.40 7.48
N LEU A 61 -18.28 1.71 7.06
CA LEU A 61 -19.17 2.53 7.86
C LEU A 61 -19.70 1.67 9.02
N GLN A 62 -19.64 2.19 10.25
CA GLN A 62 -20.31 1.57 11.38
C GLN A 62 -21.62 2.30 11.64
N GLU A 63 -22.68 1.83 11.00
CA GLU A 63 -24.05 2.28 11.27
C GLU A 63 -24.79 1.18 12.03
N SER A 64 -25.37 1.55 13.17
CA SER A 64 -26.51 0.84 13.74
C SER A 64 -27.72 1.78 13.67
N GLY A 65 -28.95 1.26 13.71
CA GLY A 65 -30.17 2.05 13.46
C GLY A 65 -30.37 3.31 14.35
N LYS A 66 -29.55 3.50 15.39
CA LYS A 66 -29.51 4.72 16.22
C LYS A 66 -28.14 5.42 16.27
N TYR A 67 -27.09 4.87 15.66
CA TYR A 67 -25.72 5.38 15.77
C TYR A 67 -25.02 5.44 14.41
N ARG A 68 -24.57 6.66 14.03
CA ARG A 68 -23.61 6.88 12.96
C ARG A 68 -22.21 6.99 13.55
N GLY A 69 -21.48 5.89 13.53
CA GLY A 69 -20.09 5.85 13.99
C GLY A 69 -19.11 6.46 13.00
N GLN A 70 -17.89 6.70 13.47
CA GLN A 70 -16.79 7.11 12.60
C GLN A 70 -16.45 6.00 11.61
N THR A 71 -16.20 6.37 10.35
CA THR A 71 -15.70 5.43 9.34
C THR A 71 -14.33 4.87 9.77
N ARG A 72 -14.23 3.53 9.85
CA ARG A 72 -13.00 2.80 10.19
C ARG A 72 -12.59 1.90 9.02
N ILE A 73 -11.38 1.37 9.01
CA ILE A 73 -11.02 0.32 8.07
C ILE A 73 -11.66 -1.01 8.47
N SER A 74 -11.97 -1.87 7.49
CA SER A 74 -12.64 -3.16 7.69
C SER A 74 -11.88 -4.12 8.61
N LYS A 75 -10.55 -4.22 8.44
CA LYS A 75 -9.66 -5.20 9.11
C LYS A 75 -9.90 -6.68 8.79
N MET A 76 -10.90 -7.02 7.97
CA MET A 76 -11.24 -8.41 7.57
C MET A 76 -10.25 -9.08 6.59
N GLY A 77 -9.17 -8.38 6.21
CA GLY A 77 -8.10 -8.90 5.34
C GLY A 77 -6.76 -9.08 6.08
N SER A 78 -5.69 -9.42 5.35
CA SER A 78 -4.36 -9.77 5.89
C SER A 78 -3.87 -8.77 6.93
N SER A 79 -3.77 -9.25 8.18
CA SER A 79 -3.21 -8.48 9.30
C SER A 79 -1.71 -8.27 9.14
N ARG A 80 -1.00 -9.22 8.52
CA ARG A 80 0.45 -9.15 8.26
C ARG A 80 0.77 -8.08 7.24
N LEU A 81 0.09 -8.11 6.09
CA LEU A 81 0.25 -7.08 5.05
C LEU A 81 -0.12 -5.69 5.60
N ARG A 82 -1.22 -5.60 6.35
CA ARG A 82 -1.61 -4.35 7.01
C ARG A 82 -0.56 -3.86 8.01
N ALA A 83 -0.02 -4.72 8.86
CA ALA A 83 1.00 -4.33 9.82
C ALA A 83 2.29 -3.85 9.12
N GLY A 84 2.76 -4.60 8.11
CA GLY A 84 4.00 -4.24 7.42
C GLY A 84 3.90 -3.06 6.46
N LEU A 85 2.69 -2.63 6.07
CA LEU A 85 2.47 -1.39 5.33
C LEU A 85 2.50 -0.14 6.22
N TYR A 86 2.42 -0.28 7.55
CA TYR A 86 2.30 0.87 8.45
C TYR A 86 3.54 1.79 8.41
N MET A 87 4.72 1.24 8.69
CA MET A 87 5.96 2.03 8.69
C MET A 87 6.32 2.58 7.30
N PRO A 88 6.22 1.80 6.21
CA PRO A 88 6.38 2.32 4.85
C PRO A 88 5.44 3.48 4.52
N ALA A 89 4.19 3.41 4.96
CA ALA A 89 3.24 4.51 4.78
C ALA A 89 3.65 5.77 5.57
N VAL A 90 4.19 5.62 6.78
CA VAL A 90 4.73 6.74 7.56
C VAL A 90 5.92 7.39 6.86
N CYS A 91 6.84 6.59 6.32
CA CYS A 91 7.97 7.10 5.52
C CYS A 91 7.47 7.79 4.24
N ALA A 92 6.52 7.17 3.53
CA ALA A 92 5.98 7.74 2.29
C ALA A 92 5.25 9.07 2.51
N LEU A 93 4.62 9.28 3.67
CA LEU A 93 4.06 10.59 4.07
C LEU A 93 5.13 11.70 4.17
N GLN A 94 6.40 11.34 4.32
CA GLN A 94 7.53 12.28 4.46
C GLN A 94 8.43 12.39 3.24
N HIS A 95 8.39 11.42 2.32
CA HIS A 95 9.29 11.40 1.16
C HIS A 95 8.55 11.36 -0.18
N ASN A 96 7.42 10.66 -0.27
CA ASN A 96 6.68 10.51 -1.53
C ASN A 96 5.78 11.72 -1.82
N GLY A 97 6.03 12.43 -2.92
CA GLY A 97 5.29 13.65 -3.29
C GLY A 97 3.79 13.46 -3.44
N ALA A 98 3.34 12.35 -4.03
CA ALA A 98 1.91 12.07 -4.23
C ALA A 98 1.19 11.78 -2.90
N ILE A 99 1.85 11.05 -1.99
CA ILE A 99 1.29 10.74 -0.67
C ILE A 99 1.33 11.98 0.24
N LYS A 100 2.34 12.84 0.13
CA LYS A 100 2.37 14.17 0.78
C LYS A 100 1.21 15.06 0.35
N ALA A 101 0.98 15.20 -0.96
CA ALA A 101 -0.14 16.00 -1.47
C ALA A 101 -1.50 15.49 -0.94
N MET A 102 -1.67 14.17 -0.87
CA MET A 102 -2.84 13.55 -0.27
C MET A 102 -2.98 13.87 1.23
N ARG A 103 -1.88 13.81 1.99
CA ARG A 103 -1.86 14.15 3.42
C ARG A 103 -2.38 15.55 3.66
N GLU A 104 -1.87 16.55 2.94
CA GLU A 104 -2.27 17.95 3.11
C GLU A 104 -3.77 18.14 2.79
N ARG A 105 -4.25 17.53 1.70
CA ARG A 105 -5.68 17.54 1.35
C ARG A 105 -6.56 16.89 2.43
N LEU A 106 -6.10 15.82 3.07
CA LEU A 106 -6.86 15.15 4.13
C LEU A 106 -6.81 15.93 5.46
N ARG A 107 -5.67 16.57 5.76
CA ARG A 107 -5.52 17.47 6.91
C ARG A 107 -6.47 18.67 6.80
N ALA A 108 -6.52 19.31 5.63
CA ALA A 108 -7.46 20.40 5.37
C ALA A 108 -8.94 19.98 5.56
N LYS A 109 -9.25 18.70 5.39
CA LYS A 109 -10.58 18.11 5.63
C LYS A 109 -10.80 17.64 7.08
N GLY A 110 -9.92 18.01 8.01
CA GLY A 110 -10.02 17.65 9.43
C GLY A 110 -9.84 16.17 9.72
N LYS A 111 -9.19 15.40 8.85
CA LYS A 111 -8.95 13.97 9.09
C LYS A 111 -7.88 13.76 10.15
N THR A 112 -8.08 12.75 10.99
CA THR A 112 -7.13 12.42 12.06
C THR A 112 -5.84 11.83 11.49
N GLY A 113 -4.75 11.88 12.28
CA GLY A 113 -3.47 11.28 11.88
C GLY A 113 -3.59 9.80 11.50
N MET A 114 -4.36 9.02 12.26
CA MET A 114 -4.61 7.61 11.95
C MET A 114 -5.39 7.41 10.65
N GLN A 115 -6.37 8.28 10.34
CA GLN A 115 -7.09 8.23 9.07
C GLN A 115 -6.17 8.52 7.88
N ILE A 116 -5.25 9.48 8.06
CA ILE A 116 -4.24 9.82 7.05
C ILE A 116 -3.28 8.65 6.82
N ILE A 117 -2.79 7.99 7.89
CA ILE A 117 -1.92 6.81 7.76
C ILE A 117 -2.66 5.68 7.05
N CYS A 118 -3.91 5.38 7.42
CA CYS A 118 -4.71 4.37 6.71
C CYS A 118 -4.86 4.68 5.21
N ALA A 119 -5.06 5.96 4.87
CA ALA A 119 -5.16 6.40 3.48
C ALA A 119 -3.83 6.26 2.74
N ALA A 120 -2.71 6.57 3.40
CA ALA A 120 -1.36 6.40 2.87
C ALA A 120 -1.04 4.93 2.62
N MET A 121 -1.34 4.03 3.57
CA MET A 121 -1.18 2.57 3.39
C MET A 121 -1.94 2.07 2.16
N ARG A 122 -3.18 2.53 1.99
CA ARG A 122 -4.01 2.15 0.84
C ARG A 122 -3.44 2.68 -0.48
N LYS A 123 -3.00 3.94 -0.53
CA LYS A 123 -2.41 4.52 -1.75
C LYS A 123 -1.08 3.84 -2.08
N LEU A 124 -0.24 3.58 -1.08
CA LEU A 124 1.04 2.88 -1.26
C LEU A 124 0.82 1.48 -1.82
N LEU A 125 -0.15 0.72 -1.26
CA LEU A 125 -0.52 -0.60 -1.77
C LEU A 125 -1.04 -0.55 -3.21
N ASN A 126 -1.84 0.46 -3.56
CA ASN A 126 -2.34 0.62 -4.93
C ASN A 126 -1.23 1.01 -5.91
N ILE A 127 -0.26 1.82 -5.48
CA ILE A 127 0.93 2.14 -6.28
C ILE A 127 1.74 0.87 -6.53
N ALA A 128 2.06 0.12 -5.46
CA ALA A 128 2.78 -1.16 -5.53
C ALA A 128 2.09 -2.16 -6.47
N TYR A 129 0.77 -2.28 -6.37
CA TYR A 129 -0.03 -3.09 -7.28
C TYR A 129 0.07 -2.63 -8.73
N GLY A 130 0.04 -1.31 -8.96
CA GLY A 130 0.14 -0.72 -10.29
C GLY A 130 1.45 -1.05 -10.98
N VAL A 131 2.59 -0.80 -10.32
CA VAL A 131 3.92 -1.09 -10.89
C VAL A 131 4.16 -2.58 -11.09
N LEU A 132 3.68 -3.43 -10.17
CA LEU A 132 3.79 -4.88 -10.33
C LEU A 132 2.95 -5.39 -11.52
N LYS A 133 1.77 -4.81 -11.75
CA LYS A 133 0.88 -5.22 -12.84
C LYS A 133 1.31 -4.66 -14.20
N SER A 134 1.89 -3.46 -14.24
CA SER A 134 2.37 -2.84 -15.48
C SER A 134 3.76 -3.33 -15.88
N GLY A 135 4.54 -3.85 -14.93
CA GLY A 135 5.96 -4.16 -15.14
C GLY A 135 6.84 -2.91 -15.36
N GLN A 136 6.29 -1.72 -15.10
CA GLN A 136 7.00 -0.45 -15.28
C GLN A 136 7.38 0.15 -13.93
N PRO A 137 8.60 0.72 -13.79
CA PRO A 137 9.02 1.40 -12.57
C PRO A 137 8.07 2.54 -12.17
N TYR A 138 8.11 2.89 -10.89
CA TYR A 138 7.31 3.98 -10.36
C TYR A 138 7.62 5.32 -11.03
N ASP A 139 6.60 5.96 -11.60
CA ASP A 139 6.67 7.34 -12.08
C ASP A 139 5.82 8.25 -11.19
N VAL A 140 6.48 9.26 -10.62
CA VAL A 140 5.87 10.29 -9.77
C VAL A 140 4.75 11.03 -10.50
N LYS A 141 4.88 11.27 -11.82
CA LYS A 141 3.88 11.98 -12.63
C LYS A 141 2.56 11.20 -12.71
N LEU A 142 2.63 9.90 -12.96
CA LEU A 142 1.48 9.00 -12.95
C LEU A 142 0.82 8.92 -11.56
N ALA A 143 1.62 9.00 -10.49
CA ALA A 143 1.11 8.92 -9.13
C ALA A 143 0.32 10.17 -8.67
N LEU A 144 0.67 11.34 -9.22
CA LEU A 144 0.04 12.63 -8.96
C LEU A 144 -1.27 12.85 -9.74
N ALA A 145 -1.47 12.13 -10.85
CA ALA A 145 -2.66 12.25 -11.71
C ALA A 145 -3.95 11.65 -11.11
N HIS A 146 -3.90 11.01 -9.92
CA HIS A 146 -5.03 10.30 -9.29
C HIS A 146 -5.25 10.65 -7.80
#